data_AF-A0A2N2L3G8-F1
#
_entry.id   AF-A0A2N2L3G8-F1
#
_cell.length_a   1.000
_cell.length_b   1.000
_cell.length_c   1.000
_cell.angle_alpha   90.00
_cell.angle_beta   90.00
_cell.angle_gamma   90.00
#
_symmetry.space_group_name_H-M   'P 1'
#
loop_
_entity.id
_entity.type
_entity.pdbx_description
1 polymer ?
#
loop_
_entity_poly.entity_id
_entity_poly.type
_entity_poly.pdbx_seq_one_letter_code
_entity_poly.pdbx_strand_id
1 'polypeptide(L)'
;LIKKQQLFPNKYDFNKMLKAKTCMELTEDIMPYFPGMSSYRDYFNLYTLKNDSFQNLNIPVKIFIAEDDPVIPHDDYYNVKENKFFQISKQKFGGHCGFIDLFPVRCWYNQKIAEIIN
;
A
#
# COMPACT_ATOMS: atom_id res chain seq x y z
N LEU A 1 -21.83 -1.31 -5.38
CA LEU A 1 -22.36 0.08 -5.42
C LEU A 1 -23.87 0.12 -5.65
N ILE A 2 -24.40 -0.49 -6.73
CA ILE A 2 -25.84 -0.47 -7.08
C ILE A 2 -26.76 -0.86 -5.91
N LYS A 3 -26.52 -2.00 -5.25
CA LYS A 3 -27.34 -2.44 -4.10
C LYS A 3 -27.34 -1.43 -2.94
N LYS A 4 -26.20 -0.79 -2.67
CA LYS A 4 -26.08 0.22 -1.60
C LYS A 4 -26.86 1.49 -1.95
N GLN A 5 -26.83 1.92 -3.21
CA GLN A 5 -27.65 3.04 -3.68
C GLN A 5 -29.14 2.73 -3.64
N GLN A 6 -29.56 1.53 -4.03
CA GLN A 6 -30.97 1.10 -3.94
C GLN A 6 -31.49 1.11 -2.49
N LEU A 7 -30.64 0.72 -1.52
CA LEU A 7 -31.01 0.71 -0.10
C LEU A 7 -30.97 2.10 0.55
N PHE A 8 -30.18 3.04 0.01
CA PHE A 8 -30.02 4.39 0.56
C PHE A 8 -30.07 5.46 -0.54
N PRO A 9 -31.18 5.55 -1.31
CA PRO A 9 -31.27 6.40 -2.49
C PRO A 9 -31.15 7.89 -2.18
N ASN A 10 -31.53 8.31 -0.97
CA ASN A 10 -31.43 9.70 -0.53
C ASN A 10 -30.02 10.10 -0.05
N LYS A 11 -29.08 9.14 0.02
CA LYS A 11 -27.72 9.37 0.53
C LYS A 11 -26.63 9.20 -0.54
N TYR A 12 -26.87 8.37 -1.55
CA TYR A 12 -25.84 8.01 -2.51
C TYR A 12 -26.35 8.08 -3.95
N ASP A 13 -25.55 8.72 -4.79
CA ASP A 13 -25.59 8.60 -6.24
C ASP A 13 -24.22 8.12 -6.75
N PHE A 14 -24.14 6.85 -7.13
CA PHE A 14 -22.94 6.21 -7.65
C PHE A 14 -22.90 6.18 -9.18
N ASN A 15 -23.80 6.88 -9.89
CA ASN A 15 -23.84 6.86 -11.36
C ASN A 15 -22.53 7.29 -12.00
N LYS A 16 -21.81 8.25 -11.38
CA LYS A 16 -20.48 8.69 -11.82
C LYS A 16 -19.43 7.61 -11.54
N MET A 17 -19.36 7.11 -10.31
CA MET A 17 -18.43 6.07 -9.86
C MET A 17 -18.52 4.77 -10.68
N LEU A 18 -19.72 4.38 -11.10
CA LEU A 18 -19.94 3.18 -11.92
C LEU A 18 -19.32 3.29 -13.33
N LYS A 19 -18.95 4.50 -13.76
CA LYS A 19 -18.32 4.78 -15.06
C LYS A 19 -16.82 5.01 -14.96
N ALA A 20 -16.25 5.02 -13.75
CA ALA A 20 -14.81 5.21 -13.54
C ALA A 20 -14.01 4.08 -14.21
N LYS A 21 -12.92 4.45 -14.87
CA LYS A 21 -12.02 3.54 -15.59
C LYS A 21 -10.79 3.17 -14.78
N THR A 22 -10.45 3.97 -13.76
CA THR A 22 -9.30 3.75 -12.90
C THR A 22 -9.68 3.77 -11.42
N CYS A 23 -8.88 3.12 -10.58
CA CYS A 23 -9.05 3.18 -9.13
C CYS A 23 -8.92 4.62 -8.59
N MET A 24 -8.09 5.44 -9.23
CA MET A 24 -7.91 6.84 -8.85
C MET A 24 -9.14 7.68 -9.15
N GLU A 25 -9.73 7.53 -10.34
CA GLU A 25 -11.01 8.17 -10.69
C GLU A 25 -12.13 7.73 -9.73
N LEU A 26 -12.21 6.44 -9.42
CA LEU A 26 -13.19 5.92 -8.46
C LEU A 26 -13.00 6.52 -7.06
N THR A 27 -11.74 6.67 -6.63
CA THR A 27 -11.40 7.26 -5.33
C THR A 27 -11.68 8.76 -5.31
N GLU A 28 -11.43 9.48 -6.40
CA GLU A 28 -11.80 10.88 -6.52
C GLU A 28 -13.33 11.06 -6.45
N ASP A 29 -14.07 10.20 -7.15
CA ASP A 29 -15.53 10.24 -7.19
C ASP A 29 -16.21 9.92 -5.86
N ILE A 30 -15.52 9.26 -4.93
CA ILE A 30 -16.05 8.96 -3.59
C ILE A 30 -15.88 10.15 -2.62
N MET A 31 -14.98 11.09 -2.90
CA MET A 31 -14.64 12.20 -2.00
C MET A 31 -15.83 13.07 -1.58
N PRO A 32 -16.85 13.36 -2.42
CA PRO A 32 -18.03 14.12 -1.99
C PRO A 32 -18.78 13.50 -0.80
N TYR A 33 -18.62 12.20 -0.54
CA TYR A 33 -19.22 11.51 0.61
C TYR A 33 -18.40 11.64 1.90
N PHE A 34 -17.23 12.29 1.84
CA PHE A 34 -16.31 12.49 2.96
C PHE A 34 -16.01 14.00 3.12
N PRO A 35 -16.97 14.81 3.61
CA PRO A 35 -16.87 16.27 3.64
C PRO A 35 -15.74 16.82 4.52
N GLY A 36 -15.10 15.98 5.35
CA GLY A 36 -13.93 16.35 6.14
C GLY A 36 -12.61 16.34 5.36
N MET A 37 -12.62 15.99 4.07
CA MET A 37 -11.42 15.89 3.23
C MET A 37 -11.69 16.61 1.91
N SER A 38 -10.74 17.45 1.48
CA SER A 38 -10.93 18.26 0.26
C SER A 38 -10.57 17.47 -1.00
N SER A 39 -9.75 16.42 -0.87
CA SER A 39 -9.32 15.57 -1.98
C SER A 39 -8.92 14.16 -1.51
N TYR A 40 -8.82 13.22 -2.46
CA TYR A 40 -8.26 11.90 -2.17
C TYR A 40 -6.78 11.98 -1.75
N ARG A 41 -6.07 13.05 -2.13
CA ARG A 41 -4.70 13.29 -1.69
C ARG A 41 -4.66 13.61 -0.21
N ASP A 42 -5.61 14.40 0.30
CA ASP A 42 -5.71 14.66 1.74
C ASP A 42 -5.97 13.37 2.50
N TYR A 43 -6.88 12.53 1.98
CA TYR A 43 -7.14 11.20 2.54
C TYR A 43 -5.87 10.34 2.58
N PHE A 44 -5.12 10.24 1.48
CA PHE A 44 -3.89 9.46 1.42
C PHE A 44 -2.78 10.02 2.30
N ASN A 45 -2.70 11.35 2.42
CA ASN A 45 -1.72 12.01 3.29
C ASN A 45 -1.88 11.63 4.77
N LEU A 46 -3.08 11.23 5.22
CA LEU A 46 -3.31 10.82 6.61
C LEU A 46 -2.50 9.59 7.02
N TYR A 47 -2.15 8.73 6.07
CA TYR A 47 -1.40 7.50 6.34
C TYR A 47 -0.10 7.40 5.52
N THR A 48 0.28 8.46 4.81
CA THR A 48 1.53 8.48 4.06
C THR A 48 2.71 8.52 5.03
N LEU A 49 3.53 7.46 5.01
CA LEU A 49 4.77 7.39 5.77
C LEU A 49 5.86 8.19 5.05
N LYS A 50 6.58 9.03 5.80
CA LYS A 50 7.72 9.80 5.31
C LYS A 50 9.01 9.27 5.94
N ASN A 51 10.16 9.70 5.44
CA ASN A 51 11.46 9.30 6.00
C ASN A 51 11.56 9.43 7.51
N ASP A 52 11.05 10.54 8.04
CA ASP A 52 11.07 10.84 9.48
C ASP A 52 10.21 9.88 10.30
N SER A 53 9.21 9.25 9.68
CA SER A 53 8.38 8.21 10.31
C SER A 53 9.21 6.99 10.72
N PHE A 54 10.33 6.72 10.03
CA PHE A 54 11.18 5.56 10.29
C PHE A 54 12.39 5.87 11.20
N GLN A 55 12.71 7.14 11.43
CA GLN A 55 13.90 7.52 12.20
C GLN A 55 13.73 7.35 13.71
N ASN A 56 12.49 7.41 14.20
CA ASN A 56 12.18 7.31 15.63
C ASN A 56 11.75 5.91 16.08
N LEU A 57 11.98 4.89 15.24
CA LEU A 57 11.70 3.50 15.60
C LEU A 57 12.63 3.06 16.73
N ASN A 58 12.08 2.42 17.76
CA ASN A 58 12.83 1.92 18.92
C ASN A 58 12.90 0.38 18.97
N ILE A 59 12.37 -0.27 17.94
CA ILE A 59 12.40 -1.72 17.77
C ILE A 59 12.94 -2.05 16.37
N PRO A 60 13.61 -3.20 16.19
CA PRO A 60 14.03 -3.64 14.87
C PRO A 60 12.82 -3.83 13.93
N VAL A 61 12.87 -3.18 12.78
CA VAL A 61 11.89 -3.27 11.70
C VAL A 61 12.64 -3.59 10.42
N LYS A 62 12.18 -4.64 9.73
CA LYS A 62 12.70 -5.02 8.42
C LYS A 62 11.56 -5.08 7.40
N ILE A 63 11.72 -4.37 6.30
CA ILE A 63 10.77 -4.39 5.18
C ILE A 63 11.40 -5.16 4.02
N PHE A 64 10.62 -6.02 3.38
CA PHE A 64 10.98 -6.66 2.11
C PHE A 64 10.25 -5.95 0.98
N ILE A 65 10.97 -5.60 -0.09
CA ILE A 65 10.39 -4.96 -1.27
C ILE A 65 10.83 -5.71 -2.52
N ALA A 66 10.03 -5.63 -3.58
CA ALA A 66 10.34 -6.19 -4.88
C ALA A 66 10.42 -5.09 -5.94
N GLU A 67 11.46 -5.11 -6.77
CA GLU A 67 11.63 -4.18 -7.89
C GLU A 67 10.56 -4.37 -8.97
N ASP A 68 9.99 -5.57 -9.07
CA ASP A 68 8.93 -5.94 -10.01
C ASP A 68 7.51 -5.85 -9.42
N ASP A 69 7.32 -5.18 -8.28
CA ASP A 69 5.99 -4.92 -7.73
C ASP A 69 5.20 -3.94 -8.65
N PRO A 70 4.07 -4.37 -9.25
CA PRO A 70 3.28 -3.53 -10.14
C PRO A 70 2.42 -2.48 -9.41
N VAL A 71 2.35 -2.54 -8.08
CA VAL A 71 1.51 -1.69 -7.23
C VAL A 71 2.34 -0.68 -6.46
N ILE A 72 3.46 -1.10 -5.86
CA ILE A 72 4.34 -0.22 -5.09
C ILE A 72 5.61 0.08 -5.88
N PRO A 73 5.78 1.31 -6.42
CA PRO A 73 6.97 1.65 -7.18
C PRO A 73 8.25 1.44 -6.38
N HIS A 74 9.26 0.82 -6.98
CA HIS A 74 10.59 0.72 -6.39
C HIS A 74 11.15 2.09 -5.99
N ASP A 75 10.80 3.12 -6.76
CA ASP A 75 11.30 4.48 -6.59
C ASP A 75 10.86 5.13 -5.27
N ASP A 76 9.73 4.70 -4.70
CA ASP A 76 9.22 5.19 -3.41
C ASP A 76 10.21 4.92 -2.27
N TYR A 77 11.09 3.91 -2.44
CA TYR A 77 12.07 3.51 -1.44
C TYR A 77 13.45 4.15 -1.63
N TYR A 78 13.71 4.87 -2.74
CA TYR A 78 15.04 5.49 -2.96
C TYR A 78 15.40 6.52 -1.91
N ASN A 79 14.40 7.29 -1.48
CA ASN A 79 14.62 8.36 -0.52
C ASN A 79 14.56 7.88 0.94
N VAL A 80 14.12 6.63 1.19
CA VAL A 80 13.96 6.10 2.54
C VAL A 80 15.32 5.79 3.15
N LYS A 81 15.60 6.42 4.29
CA LYS A 81 16.89 6.29 5.01
C LYS A 81 16.83 5.16 6.03
N GLU A 82 17.62 4.13 5.79
CA GLU A 82 17.89 3.04 6.75
C GLU A 82 18.66 3.55 7.97
N ASN A 83 18.48 2.87 9.11
CA ASN A 83 19.18 3.16 10.36
C ASN A 83 19.35 1.88 11.18
N LYS A 84 19.86 2.00 12.43
CA LYS A 84 20.12 0.84 13.29
C LYS A 84 18.89 -0.01 13.62
N PHE A 85 17.70 0.59 13.59
CA PHE A 85 16.41 -0.06 13.87
C PHE A 85 15.58 -0.31 12.61
N PHE A 86 15.95 0.24 11.47
CA PHE A 86 15.16 0.16 10.25
C PHE A 86 16.01 -0.26 9.05
N GLN A 87 15.69 -1.41 8.47
CA GLN A 87 16.37 -1.97 7.31
C GLN A 87 15.39 -2.33 6.19
N ILE A 88 15.81 -2.15 4.93
CA ILE A 88 15.07 -2.51 3.73
C ILE A 88 15.83 -3.59 2.98
N SER A 89 15.18 -4.73 2.77
CA SER A 89 15.68 -5.82 1.94
C SER A 89 15.05 -5.70 0.55
N LYS A 90 15.85 -5.22 -0.40
CA LYS A 90 15.42 -5.03 -1.80
C LYS A 90 15.67 -6.30 -2.60
N GLN A 91 14.65 -6.78 -3.29
CA GLN A 91 14.68 -7.99 -4.10
C GLN A 91 14.41 -7.63 -5.55
N LYS A 92 15.15 -8.25 -6.48
CA LYS A 92 14.91 -8.06 -7.91
C LYS A 92 13.56 -8.60 -8.36
N PHE A 93 13.12 -9.70 -7.72
CA PHE A 93 11.87 -10.39 -8.05
C PHE A 93 11.12 -10.77 -6.78
N GLY A 94 9.80 -10.64 -6.84
CA GLY A 94 8.89 -10.99 -5.75
C GLY A 94 7.44 -10.63 -6.05
N GLY A 95 7.20 -9.71 -6.99
CA GLY A 95 5.88 -9.17 -7.29
C GLY A 95 5.20 -8.55 -6.06
N HIS A 96 3.90 -8.30 -6.15
CA HIS A 96 3.16 -7.64 -5.06
C HIS A 96 2.92 -8.53 -3.83
N CYS A 97 2.67 -9.83 -4.04
CA CYS A 97 2.28 -10.76 -2.98
C CYS A 97 3.14 -12.04 -2.95
N GLY A 98 4.16 -12.10 -3.80
CA GLY A 98 4.82 -13.35 -4.12
C GLY A 98 5.92 -13.66 -3.14
N PHE A 99 7.12 -13.10 -3.35
CA PHE A 99 8.34 -13.60 -2.71
C PHE A 99 8.35 -15.15 -2.69
N ILE A 100 7.80 -15.76 -3.75
CA ILE A 100 7.54 -17.18 -3.91
C ILE A 100 8.45 -17.62 -5.05
N ASP A 101 9.33 -18.57 -4.76
CA ASP A 101 10.02 -19.33 -5.78
C ASP A 101 9.10 -20.43 -6.27
N LEU A 102 8.97 -20.58 -7.59
CA LEU A 102 8.02 -21.54 -8.18
C LEU A 102 8.55 -22.98 -8.21
N PHE A 103 9.87 -23.21 -8.16
CA PHE A 103 10.41 -24.57 -8.10
C PHE A 103 11.72 -24.67 -7.30
N PRO A 104 11.75 -25.51 -6.24
CA PRO A 104 10.58 -26.03 -5.53
C PRO A 104 9.72 -24.85 -5.02
N VAL A 105 8.40 -25.03 -4.88
CA VAL A 105 7.53 -23.97 -4.36
C VAL A 105 7.99 -23.59 -2.96
N ARG A 106 8.59 -22.41 -2.82
CA ARG A 106 9.15 -21.92 -1.56
C ARG A 106 8.70 -20.49 -1.33
N CYS A 107 8.28 -20.23 -0.10
CA CYS A 107 7.95 -18.91 0.38
C CYS A 107 9.14 -18.41 1.20
N TRP A 108 10.17 -17.87 0.53
CA TRP A 108 11.48 -17.66 1.17
C TRP A 108 11.41 -16.64 2.30
N TYR A 109 10.50 -15.65 2.24
CA TYR A 109 10.42 -14.61 3.28
C TYR A 109 10.06 -15.19 4.65
N ASN A 110 9.30 -16.28 4.73
CA ASN A 110 8.99 -16.93 6.01
C ASN A 110 10.25 -17.53 6.66
N GLN A 111 11.12 -18.14 5.85
CA GLN A 111 12.41 -18.63 6.34
C GLN A 111 13.28 -17.46 6.81
N LYS A 112 13.28 -16.35 6.04
CA LYS A 112 14.04 -15.16 6.41
C LYS A 112 13.54 -14.50 7.70
N ILE A 113 12.22 -14.46 7.89
CA ILE A 113 11.60 -13.98 9.13
C ILE A 113 12.02 -14.87 10.31
N ALA A 114 11.98 -16.20 10.14
CA ALA A 114 12.41 -17.13 11.19
C ALA A 114 13.89 -16.91 11.58
N GLU A 115 14.79 -16.69 10.61
CA GLU A 115 16.19 -16.35 10.86
C GLU A 115 16.39 -15.02 11.61
N ILE A 116 15.46 -14.07 11.47
CA ILE A 116 15.54 -12.75 12.13
C ILE A 116 15.03 -12.81 13.56
N ILE A 117 14.04 -13.65 13.83
CA ILE A 117 13.36 -13.74 15.13
C ILE A 117 14.07 -14.73 16.08
N ASN A 118 14.74 -15.75 15.54
CA ASN A 118 15.55 -16.71 16.32
C ASN A 118 16.90 -16.11 16.72
#